data_AF-A0A1G2SYK3-F1
#
_entry.id   AF-A0A1G2SYK3-F1
#
_cell.length_a   1.000
_cell.length_b   1.000
_cell.length_c   1.000
_cell.angle_alpha   90.00
_cell.angle_beta   90.00
_cell.angle_gamma   90.00
#
_symmetry.space_group_name_H-M   'P 1'
#
loop_
_entity.id
_entity.type
_entity.pdbx_description
1 polymer ?
#
loop_
_entity_poly.entity_id
_entity_poly.type
_entity_poly.pdbx_seq_one_letter_code
_entity_poly.pdbx_strand_id
1 'polypeptide(L)'
;MKTIAEVITSPWRGSEKTYEMVREQLRERYGDEVADEFDPASDAAPFLTWASAGFRIKRNERALKSVTYVEVKNDRGEIEKKIRRTVNLFHKKQVEKAT
;
A
#
# COMPACT_ATOMS: atom_id res chain seq x y z
N MET A 1 14.41 19.61 -3.46
CA MET A 1 14.20 18.27 -2.86
C MET A 1 12.97 17.69 -3.53
N LYS A 2 13.04 16.46 -4.05
CA LYS A 2 11.85 15.78 -4.58
C LYS A 2 10.96 15.33 -3.43
N THR A 3 9.65 15.53 -3.55
CA THR A 3 8.63 15.12 -2.59
C THR A 3 8.41 13.60 -2.66
N ILE A 4 7.92 12.96 -1.59
CA ILE A 4 7.68 11.50 -1.56
C ILE A 4 6.75 11.05 -2.70
N ALA A 5 5.76 11.87 -3.04
CA ALA A 5 4.83 11.64 -4.13
C ALA A 5 5.51 11.57 -5.51
N GLU A 6 6.63 12.28 -5.72
CA GLU A 6 7.39 12.26 -6.98
C GLU A 6 8.31 11.03 -7.12
N VAL A 7 8.51 10.28 -6.03
CA VAL A 7 9.46 9.15 -5.97
C VAL A 7 8.74 7.80 -5.99
N ILE A 8 7.44 7.76 -5.69
CA ILE A 8 6.68 6.52 -5.49
C ILE A 8 5.52 6.45 -6.46
N THR A 9 5.49 5.40 -7.28
CA THR A 9 4.30 4.98 -8.02
C THR A 9 3.70 3.78 -7.29
N SER A 10 2.66 4.01 -6.49
CA SER A 10 1.96 2.93 -5.78
C SER A 10 1.26 2.00 -6.79
N PRO A 11 1.27 0.67 -6.58
CA PRO A 11 0.57 -0.29 -7.44
C PRO A 11 -0.95 -0.30 -7.21
N TRP A 12 -1.52 0.78 -6.69
CA TRP A 12 -2.94 0.90 -6.36
C TRP A 12 -3.81 0.73 -7.62
N ARG A 13 -4.70 -0.28 -7.60
CA ARG A 13 -5.62 -0.58 -8.71
C ARG A 13 -7.08 -0.19 -8.44
N GLY A 14 -7.34 0.69 -7.46
CA GLY A 14 -8.66 1.34 -7.33
C GLY A 14 -9.78 0.54 -6.65
N SER A 15 -9.50 -0.53 -5.89
CA SER A 15 -10.57 -1.22 -5.16
C SER A 15 -10.98 -0.42 -3.92
N GLU A 16 -12.14 0.25 -3.97
CA GLU A 16 -12.70 1.02 -2.86
C GLU A 16 -12.73 0.24 -1.53
N LYS A 17 -13.15 -1.03 -1.58
CA LYS A 17 -13.14 -1.91 -0.40
C LYS A 17 -11.75 -2.12 0.19
N THR A 18 -10.72 -2.17 -0.66
CA THR A 18 -9.34 -2.30 -0.20
C THR A 18 -8.84 -0.98 0.40
N TYR A 19 -9.35 0.15 -0.10
CA TYR A 19 -8.98 1.48 0.37
C TYR A 19 -9.53 1.68 1.77
N GLU A 20 -10.82 1.42 1.97
CA GLU A 20 -11.47 1.51 3.28
C GLU A 20 -10.80 0.58 4.29
N MET A 21 -10.43 -0.65 3.91
CA MET A 21 -9.71 -1.57 4.81
C MET A 21 -8.34 -1.03 5.25
N VAL A 22 -7.61 -0.34 4.38
CA VAL A 22 -6.32 0.28 4.76
C VAL A 22 -6.56 1.55 5.58
N ARG A 23 -7.59 2.33 5.23
CA ARG A 23 -8.02 3.55 5.93
C ARG A 23 -8.44 3.25 7.37
N GLU A 24 -9.22 2.19 7.61
CA GLU A 24 -9.59 1.74 8.95
C GLU A 24 -8.37 1.38 9.80
N GLN A 25 -7.40 0.65 9.24
CA GLN A 25 -6.16 0.35 9.94
C GLN A 25 -5.33 1.60 10.28
N LEU A 26 -5.37 2.61 9.40
CA LEU A 26 -4.71 3.90 9.66
C LEU A 26 -5.43 4.67 10.76
N ARG A 27 -6.77 4.67 10.74
CA ARG A 27 -7.61 5.26 11.78
C ARG A 27 -7.32 4.66 13.16
N GLU A 28 -7.25 3.33 13.24
CA GLU A 28 -6.93 2.63 14.49
C GLU A 28 -5.53 2.97 15.03
N ARG A 29 -4.56 3.25 14.15
CA ARG A 29 -3.16 3.48 14.54
C ARG A 29 -2.83 4.94 14.81
N TYR A 30 -3.44 5.85 14.05
CA TYR A 30 -3.04 7.25 13.99
C TYR A 30 -4.19 8.24 14.12
N GLY A 31 -5.43 7.77 14.26
CA GLY A 31 -6.63 8.60 14.38
C GLY A 31 -7.23 9.00 13.04
N ASP A 32 -8.40 9.64 13.11
CA ASP A 32 -9.24 10.01 11.97
C ASP A 32 -8.53 10.96 11.00
N GLU A 33 -7.78 11.94 11.49
CA GLU A 33 -7.06 12.92 10.67
C GLU A 33 -6.16 12.24 9.63
N VAL A 34 -5.35 11.26 10.06
CA VAL A 34 -4.45 10.53 9.16
C VAL A 34 -5.21 9.61 8.20
N ALA A 35 -6.36 9.09 8.64
CA ALA A 35 -7.20 8.23 7.80
C ALA A 35 -7.97 9.02 6.73
N ASP A 36 -8.38 10.24 7.04
CA ASP A 36 -9.17 11.09 6.14
C ASP A 36 -8.29 11.76 5.07
N GLU A 37 -7.03 12.05 5.40
CA GLU A 37 -6.04 12.58 4.45
C GLU A 37 -5.30 11.49 3.65
N PHE A 38 -5.61 10.21 3.87
CA PHE A 38 -4.85 9.11 3.30
C PHE A 38 -4.98 9.03 1.77
N ASP A 39 -3.86 9.22 1.06
CA ASP A 39 -3.78 8.96 -0.38
C ASP A 39 -3.06 7.62 -0.68
N PRO A 40 -3.75 6.56 -1.12
CA PRO A 40 -3.13 5.27 -1.41
C PRO A 40 -2.11 5.31 -2.56
N ALA A 41 -2.14 6.34 -3.41
CA ALA A 41 -1.22 6.48 -4.53
C ALA A 41 0.18 6.94 -4.10
N SER A 42 0.27 7.73 -3.04
CA SER A 42 1.50 8.39 -2.59
C SER A 42 1.91 8.03 -1.16
N ASP A 43 0.96 7.66 -0.31
CA ASP A 43 1.21 7.50 1.12
C ASP A 43 1.47 6.07 1.56
N ALA A 44 1.08 5.06 0.76
CA ALA A 44 1.27 3.66 1.10
C ALA A 44 1.90 2.86 -0.04
N ALA A 45 2.98 2.15 0.28
CA ALA A 45 3.67 1.29 -0.69
C ALA A 45 4.26 0.02 -0.04
N PRO A 46 4.54 -1.03 -0.82
CA PRO A 46 5.26 -2.21 -0.34
C PRO A 46 6.69 -1.88 0.12
N PHE A 47 7.26 -2.73 0.96
CA PHE A 47 8.63 -2.61 1.46
C PHE A 47 9.66 -2.34 0.35
N LEU A 48 9.62 -3.13 -0.74
CA LEU A 48 10.58 -3.00 -1.84
C LEU A 48 10.49 -1.64 -2.53
N THR A 49 9.29 -1.07 -2.65
CA THR A 49 9.09 0.26 -3.22
C THR A 49 9.75 1.32 -2.35
N TRP A 50 9.52 1.29 -1.04
CA TRP A 50 10.19 2.19 -0.09
C TRP A 50 11.72 2.03 -0.11
N ALA A 51 12.21 0.79 -0.12
CA ALA A 51 13.64 0.48 -0.19
C ALA A 51 14.28 1.05 -1.46
N SER A 52 13.64 0.86 -2.62
CA SER A 52 14.12 1.41 -3.90
C SER A 52 14.12 2.95 -3.94
N ALA A 53 13.24 3.58 -3.16
CA ALA A 53 13.15 5.01 -2.98
C ALA A 53 14.14 5.57 -1.93
N GLY A 54 15.00 4.74 -1.33
CA GLY A 54 15.97 5.16 -0.32
C GLY A 54 15.38 5.32 1.08
N PHE A 55 14.28 4.64 1.37
CA PHE A 55 13.65 4.60 2.69
C PHE A 55 13.76 3.22 3.32
N ARG A 56 13.77 3.17 4.65
CA ARG A 56 13.64 1.94 5.42
C ARG A 56 12.42 2.04 6.34
N ILE A 57 11.87 0.90 6.69
CA ILE A 57 10.79 0.82 7.68
C ILE A 57 11.38 1.08 9.06
N LYS A 58 10.72 1.92 9.86
CA LYS A 58 11.12 2.17 11.26
C LYS A 58 11.06 0.87 12.07
N ARG A 59 11.91 0.76 13.09
CA ARG A 59 11.98 -0.43 13.94
C ARG A 59 10.61 -0.67 14.62
N ASN A 60 10.19 -1.93 14.69
CA ASN A 60 8.94 -2.39 15.31
C ASN A 60 7.63 -1.97 14.60
N GLU A 61 7.69 -1.36 13.43
CA GLU A 61 6.49 -1.07 12.63
C GLU A 61 5.90 -2.33 12.00
N ARG A 62 4.57 -2.46 12.07
CA ARG A 62 3.82 -3.58 11.46
C ARG A 62 3.21 -3.14 10.13
N ALA A 63 3.21 -4.01 9.13
CA ALA A 63 2.57 -3.69 7.85
C ALA A 63 1.06 -3.43 8.01
N LEU A 64 0.54 -2.55 7.16
CA LEU A 64 -0.88 -2.45 6.83
C LEU A 64 -1.23 -3.60 5.88
N LYS A 65 -2.36 -4.26 6.10
CA LYS A 65 -2.82 -5.37 5.27
C LYS A 65 -3.73 -4.83 4.17
N SER A 66 -3.29 -4.97 2.93
CA SER A 66 -4.06 -4.70 1.72
C SER A 66 -4.40 -6.01 1.01
N VAL A 67 -5.41 -5.99 0.15
CA VAL A 67 -5.86 -7.15 -0.62
C VAL A 67 -5.84 -6.79 -2.10
N THR A 68 -5.38 -7.72 -2.92
CA THR A 68 -5.50 -7.65 -4.36
C THR A 68 -6.05 -8.96 -4.90
N TYR A 69 -6.67 -8.91 -6.08
CA TYR A 69 -7.20 -10.09 -6.75
C TYR A 69 -6.43 -10.30 -8.05
N VAL A 70 -5.83 -11.47 -8.20
CA VAL A 70 -5.17 -11.88 -9.44
C VAL A 70 -6.14 -12.74 -10.23
N GLU A 71 -6.53 -12.24 -11.40
CA GLU A 71 -7.34 -13.00 -12.34
C GLU A 71 -6.45 -14.03 -13.05
N VAL A 72 -6.84 -15.30 -12.98
CA VAL A 72 -6.22 -16.39 -13.74
C VAL A 72 -7.13 -16.68 -14.91
N LYS A 73 -6.56 -16.63 -16.10
CA LYS A 73 -7.25 -16.83 -17.36
C LYS A 73 -7.00 -18.24 -17.89
N ASN A 74 -8.01 -18.84 -18.54
CA ASN A 74 -7.87 -20.10 -19.25
C ASN A 74 -7.16 -19.90 -20.60
N ASP A 75 -6.93 -20.98 -21.36
CA ASP A 75 -6.27 -20.96 -22.68
C ASP A 75 -7.04 -20.13 -23.73
N ARG A 76 -8.31 -19.79 -23.47
CA ARG A 76 -9.16 -18.92 -24.32
C ARG A 76 -9.11 -17.45 -23.90
N GLY A 77 -8.34 -17.11 -22.86
CA GLY A 77 -8.23 -15.75 -22.33
C GLY A 77 -9.39 -15.31 -21.43
N GLU A 78 -10.32 -16.20 -21.10
CA GLU A 78 -11.45 -15.94 -20.21
C GLU A 78 -11.03 -16.09 -18.74
N ILE A 79 -11.60 -15.28 -17.83
CA ILE A 79 -11.28 -15.35 -16.40
C ILE A 79 -11.85 -16.65 -15.83
N GLU A 80 -10.98 -17.58 -15.47
CA GLU A 80 -11.34 -18.88 -14.87
C GLU A 80 -11.46 -18.77 -13.34
N LYS A 81 -10.57 -18.02 -12.70
CA LYS A 81 -10.61 -17.81 -11.24
C LYS A 81 -10.00 -16.47 -10.82
N LYS A 82 -10.43 -15.96 -9.66
CA LYS A 82 -9.81 -14.80 -9.00
C LYS A 82 -9.14 -15.26 -7.71
N ILE A 83 -7.82 -15.11 -7.62
CA ILE A 83 -7.04 -15.46 -6.43
C ILE A 83 -6.86 -14.22 -5.57
N ARG A 84 -7.43 -14.25 -4.36
CA ARG A 84 -7.18 -13.23 -3.34
C ARG A 84 -5.74 -13.34 -2.85
N ARG A 85 -4.99 -12.23 -2.90
CA ARG A 85 -3.63 -12.09 -2.38
C ARG A 85 -3.59 -10.95 -1.37
N THR A 86 -2.89 -11.16 -0.26
CA THR A 86 -2.62 -10.09 0.70
C THR A 86 -1.33 -9.39 0.30
N VAL A 87 -1.36 -8.06 0.23
CA VAL A 87 -0.19 -7.21 0.01
C VAL A 87 0.10 -6.45 1.30
N ASN A 88 1.33 -6.53 1.77
CA ASN A 88 1.79 -5.76 2.92
C ASN A 88 2.22 -4.37 2.44
N LEU A 89 1.55 -3.34 2.96
CA LEU A 89 1.87 -1.94 2.70
C LEU A 89 2.45 -1.29 3.96
N PHE A 90 3.22 -0.24 3.76
CA PHE A 90 3.70 0.63 4.82
C PHE A 90 3.35 2.06 4.46
N HIS A 91 2.81 2.80 5.43
CA HIS A 91 2.46 4.21 5.27
C HIS A 91 3.70 5.11 5.40
N LYS A 92 3.69 6.32 4.82
CA LYS A 92 4.80 7.31 4.91
C LYS A 92 5.23 7.60 6.35
N LYS A 93 4.31 7.49 7.33
CA LYS A 93 4.63 7.66 8.77
C LYS A 93 5.44 6.49 9.37
N GLN A 94 5.44 5.33 8.73
CA GLN A 94 6.13 4.09 9.16
C GLN A 94 7.54 3.96 8.60
N VAL A 95 7.97 4.90 7.78
CA VAL A 95 9.28 4.86 7.12
C VAL A 95 10.15 6.04 7.51
N GLU A 96 11.45 5.88 7.33
CA GLU A 96 12.46 6.90 7.52
C GLU A 96 13.54 6.77 6.44
N LYS A 97 14.27 7.85 6.18
CA LYS A 97 15.32 7.83 5.15
C LYS A 97 16.41 6.83 5.55
N ALA A 98 16.77 5.94 4.63
CA ALA A 98 17.91 5.06 4.81
C ALA A 98 19.18 5.94 4.79
N THR A 99 19.94 5.91 5.88
CA THR A 99 21.24 6.59 6.00
C THR A 99 22.32 5.73 5.38
#